data_AF-A0AAE3H7J7-F1
#
_entry.id   AF-A0AAE3H7J7-F1
#
_cell.length_a   1.000
_cell.length_b   1.000
_cell.length_c   1.000
_cell.angle_alpha   90.00
_cell.angle_beta   90.00
_cell.angle_gamma   90.00
#
_symmetry.space_group_name_H-M   'P 1'
#
loop_
_entity.id
_entity.type
_entity.pdbx_description
1 polymer ?
#
loop_
_entity_poly.entity_id
_entity_poly.type
_entity_poly.pdbx_seq_one_letter_code
_entity_poly.pdbx_strand_id
1 'polypeptide(L)'
;MYIYIAMSAYLVVLFLTLRDIRIYRRTGLASYRKGAFKGLIASTVVLAGTLLTPALPEPGLLIVFIGLFINRKGIREKVFRDAGTMDRLLGKTDI
;
A
#
# COMPACT_ATOMS: atom_id res chain seq x y z
N MET A 1 -9.49 -1.63 -20.20
CA MET A 1 -8.13 -1.12 -19.88
C MET A 1 -8.09 -0.42 -18.53
N TYR A 2 -8.83 0.68 -18.34
CA TYR A 2 -8.83 1.48 -17.10
C TYR A 2 -9.09 0.69 -15.81
N ILE A 3 -10.08 -0.20 -15.82
CA ILE A 3 -10.40 -1.04 -14.65
C ILE A 3 -9.25 -1.95 -14.25
N TYR A 4 -8.48 -2.49 -15.20
CA TYR A 4 -7.33 -3.34 -14.88
C TYR A 4 -6.21 -2.52 -14.20
N ILE A 5 -6.00 -1.27 -14.66
CA ILE A 5 -5.07 -0.34 -14.03
C ILE A 5 -5.53 -0.04 -12.60
N ALA A 6 -6.79 0.32 -12.41
CA ALA A 6 -7.35 0.63 -11.09
C ALA A 6 -7.28 -0.56 -10.12
N MET A 7 -7.67 -1.76 -10.56
CA MET A 7 -7.56 -2.99 -9.78
C MET A 7 -6.12 -3.34 -9.42
N SER A 8 -5.17 -3.19 -10.36
CA SER A 8 -3.76 -3.43 -10.08
C SER A 8 -3.21 -2.46 -9.02
N ALA A 9 -3.58 -1.17 -9.10
CA ALA A 9 -3.21 -0.17 -8.13
C ALA A 9 -3.78 -0.51 -6.74
N TYR A 10 -5.05 -0.92 -6.67
CA TYR A 10 -5.67 -1.34 -5.42
C TYR A 10 -4.94 -2.53 -4.77
N LEU A 11 -4.70 -3.60 -5.54
CA LEU A 11 -4.03 -4.80 -5.03
C LEU A 11 -2.62 -4.49 -4.53
N VAL A 12 -1.85 -3.68 -5.26
CA VAL A 12 -0.49 -3.29 -4.86
C VAL A 12 -0.51 -2.46 -3.57
N VAL A 13 -1.39 -1.46 -3.47
CA VAL A 13 -1.50 -0.63 -2.27
C VAL A 13 -1.93 -1.46 -1.06
N LEU A 14 -2.96 -2.30 -1.21
CA LEU A 14 -3.44 -3.18 -0.16
C LEU A 14 -2.33 -4.13 0.30
N PHE A 15 -1.63 -4.76 -0.64
CA PHE A 15 -0.50 -5.65 -0.34
C PHE A 15 0.59 -4.95 0.47
N LEU A 16 0.99 -3.74 0.06
CA LEU A 16 1.99 -2.95 0.77
C LEU A 16 1.54 -2.51 2.17
N THR A 17 0.25 -2.25 2.35
CA THR A 17 -0.36 -1.92 3.64
C THR A 17 -0.36 -3.13 4.57
N LEU A 18 -0.79 -4.30 4.07
CA LEU A 18 -0.75 -5.56 4.84
C LEU A 18 0.69 -5.94 5.21
N ARG A 19 1.67 -5.69 4.33
CA ARG A 19 3.09 -5.87 4.64
C ARG A 19 3.52 -4.97 5.80
N ASP A 20 3.16 -3.69 5.79
CA ASP A 20 3.49 -2.77 6.88
C ASP A 20 2.86 -3.21 8.21
N ILE A 21 1.62 -3.70 8.20
CA ILE A 21 0.94 -4.25 9.39
C ILE A 21 1.68 -5.47 9.92
N ARG A 22 2.08 -6.41 9.04
CA ARG A 22 2.83 -7.61 9.44
C ARG A 22 4.19 -7.27 10.03
N ILE A 23 4.90 -6.31 9.47
CA ILE A 23 6.18 -5.82 10.02
C ILE A 23 5.94 -5.21 11.40
N TYR A 24 4.98 -4.29 11.54
CA TYR A 24 4.68 -3.67 12.83
C TYR A 24 4.29 -4.70 13.90
N ARG A 25 3.50 -5.71 13.52
CA ARG A 25 3.11 -6.80 14.43
C ARG A 25 4.30 -7.60 14.96
N ARG A 26 5.40 -7.69 14.20
CA ARG A 26 6.62 -8.41 14.58
C ARG A 26 7.63 -7.55 15.33
N THR A 27 7.81 -6.30 14.89
CA THR A 27 8.91 -5.44 15.37
C THR A 27 8.46 -4.34 16.34
N GLY A 28 7.17 -4.01 16.40
CA GLY A 28 6.66 -2.93 17.25
C GLY A 28 7.07 -1.51 16.80
N LEU A 29 7.73 -1.36 15.66
CA LEU A 29 8.27 -0.08 15.20
C LEU A 29 7.15 0.93 14.84
N ALA A 30 7.09 2.05 15.57
CA ALA A 30 6.05 3.06 15.42
C ALA A 30 6.01 3.69 14.01
N SER A 31 7.16 3.74 13.31
CA SER A 31 7.26 4.18 11.92
C SER A 31 6.44 3.30 10.96
N TYR A 32 6.38 1.99 11.21
CA TYR A 32 5.56 1.05 10.44
C TYR A 32 4.07 1.11 10.80
N ARG A 33 3.72 1.46 12.05
CA ARG A 33 2.32 1.74 12.43
C ARG A 33 1.77 2.95 11.68
N LYS A 34 2.50 4.07 11.68
CA LYS A 34 2.11 5.28 10.93
C LYS A 34 2.00 4.98 9.43
N GLY A 35 2.94 4.17 8.92
CA GLY A 35 2.92 3.67 7.55
C GLY A 35 1.67 2.86 7.20
N ALA A 36 1.32 1.89 8.04
CA ALA A 36 0.12 1.06 7.88
C ALA A 36 -1.17 1.89 7.91
N PHE A 37 -1.27 2.86 8.82
CA PHE A 37 -2.45 3.73 8.91
C PHE A 37 -2.62 4.59 7.64
N LYS A 38 -1.52 5.20 7.16
CA LYS A 38 -1.53 5.95 5.90
C LYS A 38 -1.89 5.04 4.71
N GLY A 39 -1.34 3.83 4.69
CA GLY A 39 -1.62 2.83 3.67
C GLY A 39 -3.08 2.37 3.67
N LEU A 40 -3.72 2.30 4.84
CA LEU A 40 -5.14 1.98 4.96
C LEU A 40 -6.00 3.07 4.33
N ILE A 41 -5.76 4.34 4.69
CA ILE A 41 -6.47 5.50 4.09
C ILE A 41 -6.28 5.50 2.58
N ALA A 42 -5.04 5.34 2.11
CA ALA A 42 -4.74 5.28 0.68
C ALA A 42 -5.47 4.12 0.00
N SER A 43 -5.49 2.92 0.59
CA SER A 43 -6.18 1.76 0.03
C SER A 43 -7.69 1.97 -0.10
N THR A 44 -8.31 2.68 0.85
CA THR A 44 -9.73 3.03 0.80
C THR A 44 -10.03 4.02 -0.33
N VAL A 45 -9.19 5.04 -0.51
CA VAL A 45 -9.32 6.00 -1.61
C VAL A 45 -9.15 5.31 -2.97
N VAL A 46 -8.14 4.43 -3.09
CA VAL A 46 -7.93 3.65 -4.32
C VAL A 46 -9.10 2.71 -4.59
N LEU A 47 -9.66 2.06 -3.58
CA LEU A 47 -10.85 1.22 -3.72
C LEU A 47 -12.05 2.04 -4.24
N ALA A 48 -12.30 3.21 -3.66
CA ALA A 48 -13.37 4.10 -4.10
C ALA A 48 -13.21 4.50 -5.58
N GLY A 49 -12.00 4.92 -5.99
CA GLY A 49 -11.72 5.23 -7.39
C GLY A 49 -11.89 4.02 -8.31
N THR A 50 -11.49 2.83 -7.85
CA THR A 50 -11.63 1.57 -8.59
C THR A 50 -13.09 1.21 -8.81
N LEU A 51 -13.95 1.37 -7.81
CA LEU A 51 -15.40 1.12 -7.91
C LEU A 51 -16.11 2.14 -8.83
N LEU A 52 -15.59 3.36 -8.95
CA LEU A 52 -16.14 4.40 -9.83
C LEU A 52 -15.68 4.26 -11.30
N THR A 53 -14.54 3.62 -11.54
CA THR A 53 -13.92 3.47 -12.88
C THR A 53 -14.82 2.81 -13.94
N PRO A 54 -15.70 1.82 -13.65
CA PRO A 54 -16.61 1.25 -14.64
C PRO A 54 -17.62 2.26 -15.20
N ALA A 55 -18.12 3.17 -14.36
CA ALA A 55 -19.15 4.14 -14.72
C ALA A 55 -18.55 5.47 -15.20
N LEU A 56 -17.45 5.90 -14.57
CA LEU A 56 -16.76 7.15 -14.83
C LEU A 56 -15.24 6.87 -14.96
N PRO A 57 -14.76 6.49 -16.16
CA PRO A 57 -13.40 6.00 -16.32
C PRO A 57 -12.32 7.01 -15.93
N GLU A 58 -12.39 8.23 -16.45
CA GLU A 58 -11.36 9.25 -16.18
C GLU A 58 -11.42 9.77 -14.74
N PRO A 59 -12.59 10.14 -14.17
CA PRO A 59 -12.68 10.57 -12.78
C PRO A 59 -12.31 9.45 -11.80
N GLY A 60 -12.72 8.20 -12.08
CA GLY A 60 -12.37 7.04 -11.27
C GLY A 60 -10.86 6.82 -11.23
N LEU A 61 -10.19 6.91 -12.39
CA LEU A 61 -8.73 6.80 -12.47
C LEU A 61 -8.01 7.94 -11.75
N LEU A 62 -8.53 9.16 -11.83
CA LEU A 62 -7.98 10.32 -11.12
C LEU A 62 -8.01 10.09 -9.60
N ILE A 63 -9.11 9.57 -9.07
CA ILE A 63 -9.23 9.22 -7.64
C ILE A 63 -8.22 8.12 -7.26
N VAL A 64 -8.04 7.11 -8.11
CA VAL A 64 -6.99 6.09 -7.91
C VAL A 64 -5.61 6.74 -7.81
N PHE A 65 -5.27 7.67 -8.70
CA PHE A 65 -3.99 8.37 -8.65
C PHE A 65 -3.81 9.24 -7.41
N ILE A 66 -4.87 9.90 -6.93
CA ILE A 66 -4.86 10.60 -5.64
C ILE A 66 -4.52 9.62 -4.50
N GLY A 67 -5.18 8.45 -4.48
CA GLY A 67 -4.89 7.41 -3.48
C GLY A 67 -3.43 6.93 -3.53
N LEU A 68 -2.88 6.71 -4.72
CA LEU A 68 -1.46 6.37 -4.91
C LEU A 68 -0.52 7.49 -4.44
N PHE A 69 -0.87 8.75 -4.70
CA PHE A 69 -0.10 9.90 -4.23
C PHE A 69 -0.06 9.97 -2.71
N ILE A 70 -1.19 9.71 -2.04
CA ILE A 70 -1.28 9.63 -0.58
C ILE A 70 -0.42 8.46 -0.05
N ASN A 71 -0.35 7.32 -0.74
CA ASN A 71 0.39 6.13 -0.27
C ASN A 71 1.94 6.31 -0.22
N ARG A 72 2.49 7.45 -0.65
CA ARG A 72 3.94 7.70 -0.56
C ARG A 72 4.47 7.44 0.85
N LYS A 73 5.49 6.58 0.95
CA LYS A 73 6.13 6.23 2.23
C LYS A 73 7.13 7.31 2.61
N GLY A 74 7.13 7.72 3.87
CA GLY A 74 8.13 8.64 4.44
C GLY A 74 9.42 7.93 4.85
N ILE A 75 10.30 8.65 5.54
CA ILE A 75 11.53 8.11 6.12
C ILE A 75 11.17 7.06 7.18
N ARG A 76 11.80 5.87 7.10
CA ARG A 76 11.56 4.74 7.99
C ARG A 76 12.87 4.04 8.34
N GLU A 77 12.84 3.34 9.46
CA GLU A 77 13.94 2.49 9.89
C GLU A 77 14.13 1.30 8.95
N LYS A 78 15.40 0.94 8.73
CA LYS A 78 15.79 -0.21 7.90
C LYS A 78 15.61 -1.50 8.72
N VAL A 79 14.58 -2.27 8.37
CA VAL A 79 14.26 -3.60 8.97
C VAL A 79 14.80 -4.78 8.18
N PHE A 80 15.26 -4.55 6.95
CA PHE A 80 15.84 -5.57 6.09
C PHE A 80 17.31 -5.23 5.91
N ARG A 81 18.20 -6.07 6.43
CA ARG A 81 19.65 -5.96 6.21
C ARG A 81 20.06 -6.96 5.16
N ASP A 82 19.88 -8.24 5.45
CA ASP A 82 20.28 -9.36 4.58
C ASP A 82 19.08 -10.22 4.11
N ALA A 83 17.84 -9.83 4.45
CA ALA A 83 16.63 -10.52 4.01
C ALA A 83 16.55 -10.70 2.49
N GLY A 84 16.32 -11.94 2.07
CA GLY A 84 16.05 -12.31 0.69
C GLY A 84 14.75 -11.70 0.14
N THR A 85 14.58 -11.71 -1.18
CA THR A 85 13.44 -11.07 -1.87
C THR A 85 12.09 -11.62 -1.42
N MET A 86 12.00 -12.94 -1.16
CA MET A 86 10.76 -13.58 -0.68
C MET A 86 10.43 -13.22 0.76
N ASP A 87 11.45 -13.11 1.62
CA ASP A 87 11.25 -12.71 3.01
C ASP A 87 10.81 -11.25 3.10
N ARG A 88 11.37 -10.36 2.27
CA ARG A 88 10.91 -8.97 2.10
C ARG A 88 9.47 -8.88 1.62
N LEU A 89 9.07 -9.74 0.69
CA LEU A 89 7.69 -9.80 0.17
C LEU A 89 6.71 -10.22 1.27
N LEU A 90 7.08 -11.20 2.08
CA LEU A 90 6.29 -11.67 3.22
C LEU A 90 6.35 -10.74 4.44
N GLY A 91 7.23 -9.74 4.43
CA GLY A 91 7.46 -8.84 5.57
C GLY A 91 8.14 -9.53 6.75
N LYS A 92 8.96 -10.56 6.50
CA LYS A 92 9.84 -11.13 7.53
C LYS A 92 11.05 -10.24 7.71
N THR A 93 11.26 -9.77 8.93
CA THR A 93 12.35 -8.88 9.30
C THR A 93 13.53 -9.68 9.85
N ASP A 94 14.74 -9.13 9.70
CA ASP A 94 15.97 -9.70 10.28
C ASP A 94 16.20 -9.22 11.73
N ILE A 95 15.26 -8.42 12.25
CA ILE A 95 15.19 -7.89 13.61
C ILE A 95 14.12 -8.68 14.36
#